data_AF-A0A7M7NZB3-F1
#
_entry.id   AF-A0A7M7NZB3-F1
#
_cell.length_a   1.000
_cell.length_b   1.000
_cell.length_c   1.000
_cell.angle_alpha   90.00
_cell.angle_beta   90.00
_cell.angle_gamma   90.00
#
_symmetry.space_group_name_H-M   'P 1'
#
loop_
_entity.id
_entity.type
_entity.pdbx_description
1 polymer ?
#
loop_
_entity_poly.entity_id
_entity_poly.type
_entity_poly.pdbx_seq_one_letter_code
_entity_poly.pdbx_strand_id
1 'polypeptide(L)'
;MRTVLSPQSQKASSQNSLERCLARFQGTSSKLYESPTPESKPVSRFPIPERETLPEDIQRIMKEVEKQSGFLPNIFKIMSYDPTSFKYFFGYYDHLISDRGNLTKEDKSFISLAVSTENKCIYCTVSHRMVFRLNTNDPVLTDQMTVNWETADVTDRQRAILEMAMAVTKNEPITDEHFTNLERHGLDQRDAFDIGHYAAFFALANRLAIFTKLRPNDEFSE
;
A
#
# COMPACT_ATOMS: atom_id res chain seq x y z
N MET A 1 6.50 -32.54 72.02
CA MET A 1 5.11 -32.89 72.38
C MET A 1 4.30 -31.62 72.57
N ARG A 2 3.55 -31.20 71.54
CA ARG A 2 2.19 -30.64 71.59
C ARG A 2 1.93 -29.86 70.29
N THR A 3 1.08 -30.49 69.51
CA THR A 3 0.47 -30.07 68.25
C THR A 3 -0.69 -29.10 68.52
N VAL A 4 -1.30 -28.65 67.41
CA VAL A 4 -2.65 -28.05 67.21
C VAL A 4 -2.69 -26.53 67.46
N LEU A 5 -3.11 -25.64 66.53
CA LEU A 5 -4.26 -25.64 65.61
C LEU A 5 -4.04 -24.76 64.35
N SER A 6 -4.64 -25.17 63.23
CA SER A 6 -5.02 -24.32 62.09
C SER A 6 -6.32 -23.56 62.42
N PRO A 7 -6.55 -22.36 61.84
CA PRO A 7 -7.65 -22.25 60.88
C PRO A 7 -7.37 -21.33 59.67
N GLN A 8 -8.27 -21.45 58.70
CA GLN A 8 -8.24 -20.96 57.32
C GLN A 8 -8.34 -19.43 57.11
N SER A 9 -7.86 -19.03 55.92
CA SER A 9 -8.44 -18.02 55.01
C SER A 9 -8.37 -16.52 55.33
N GLN A 10 -7.59 -15.80 54.51
CA GLN A 10 -7.94 -14.53 53.83
C GLN A 10 -6.76 -14.17 52.88
N LYS A 11 -6.83 -14.56 51.59
CA LYS A 11 -7.08 -13.69 50.43
C LYS A 11 -6.44 -12.29 50.49
N ALA A 12 -5.36 -12.09 49.71
CA ALA A 12 -5.13 -10.95 48.81
C ALA A 12 -3.81 -11.21 48.03
N SER A 13 -3.85 -11.74 46.81
CA SER A 13 -3.92 -10.96 45.56
C SER A 13 -2.74 -10.01 45.34
N SER A 14 -1.61 -10.55 44.87
CA SER A 14 -0.65 -9.79 44.04
C SER A 14 -0.22 -10.60 42.81
N GLN A 15 -1.17 -11.35 42.21
CA GLN A 15 -0.98 -11.86 40.86
C GLN A 15 -0.94 -10.69 39.86
N ASN A 16 0.17 -10.70 39.11
CA ASN A 16 0.65 -9.80 38.09
C ASN A 16 -0.46 -9.04 37.34
N SER A 17 -0.34 -7.70 37.29
CA SER A 17 -1.23 -6.87 36.46
C SER A 17 -1.15 -7.20 34.96
N LEU A 18 -0.09 -7.91 34.54
CA LEU A 18 0.09 -8.42 33.17
C LEU A 18 -0.86 -9.59 32.83
N GLU A 19 -1.12 -10.52 33.75
CA GLU A 19 -2.04 -11.65 33.50
C GLU A 19 -3.50 -11.18 33.43
N ARG A 20 -3.86 -10.11 34.16
CA ARG A 20 -5.17 -9.46 34.06
C ARG A 20 -5.39 -8.72 32.74
N CYS A 21 -4.32 -8.28 32.08
CA CYS A 21 -4.40 -7.64 30.77
C CYS A 21 -4.59 -8.70 29.66
N LEU A 22 -3.93 -9.85 29.78
CA LEU A 22 -4.00 -10.95 28.81
C LEU A 22 -5.29 -11.80 28.94
N ALA A 23 -5.87 -11.90 30.13
CA ALA A 23 -7.14 -12.62 30.36
C ALA A 23 -8.39 -11.89 29.83
N ARG A 24 -8.29 -10.65 29.35
CA ARG A 24 -9.40 -9.96 28.65
C ARG A 24 -9.51 -10.34 27.17
N PHE A 25 -8.54 -11.06 26.63
CA PHE A 25 -8.47 -11.40 25.20
C PHE A 25 -8.82 -12.85 24.86
N GLN A 26 -9.28 -13.65 25.82
CA GLN A 26 -9.63 -15.05 25.56
C GLN A 26 -11.07 -15.36 25.98
N GLY A 27 -11.95 -15.41 24.98
CA GLY A 27 -13.12 -16.29 24.98
C GLY A 27 -14.45 -15.71 25.42
N THR A 28 -15.11 -14.95 24.54
CA THR A 28 -16.57 -15.11 24.27
C THR A 28 -16.86 -14.66 22.84
N SER A 29 -16.86 -15.62 21.92
CA SER A 29 -17.63 -15.51 20.69
C SER A 29 -19.12 -15.57 21.08
N SER A 30 -19.74 -14.41 21.25
CA SER A 30 -21.19 -14.28 21.30
C SER A 30 -21.61 -13.08 20.47
N LYS A 31 -22.41 -13.35 19.45
CA LYS A 31 -23.12 -12.43 18.55
C LYS A 31 -23.81 -11.27 19.31
N LEU A 32 -23.09 -10.22 19.67
CA LEU A 32 -23.67 -9.09 20.42
C LEU A 32 -23.45 -7.71 19.79
N TYR A 33 -22.94 -7.65 18.56
CA TYR A 33 -23.03 -6.47 17.70
C TYR A 33 -23.10 -6.89 16.23
N GLU A 34 -24.18 -7.58 15.82
CA GLU A 34 -24.60 -7.50 14.42
C GLU A 34 -25.16 -6.09 14.21
N SER A 35 -24.22 -5.17 13.98
CA SER A 35 -24.50 -3.87 13.39
C SER A 35 -25.32 -4.10 12.12
N PRO A 36 -26.28 -3.23 11.77
CA PRO A 36 -26.87 -3.28 10.43
C PRO A 36 -25.70 -3.31 9.44
N THR A 37 -25.70 -4.30 8.54
CA THR A 37 -24.75 -4.34 7.43
C THR A 37 -24.75 -2.94 6.83
N PRO A 38 -23.61 -2.23 6.81
CA PRO A 38 -23.57 -0.96 6.12
C PRO A 38 -24.05 -1.25 4.71
N GLU A 39 -25.06 -0.53 4.21
CA GLU A 39 -25.23 -0.38 2.77
C GLU A 39 -23.83 -0.18 2.21
N SER A 40 -23.37 -1.13 1.38
CA SER A 40 -21.97 -1.20 1.01
C SER A 40 -21.60 0.14 0.38
N LYS A 41 -20.68 0.84 1.05
CA LYS A 41 -20.34 2.20 0.63
C LYS A 41 -19.85 2.15 -0.82
N PRO A 42 -20.27 3.09 -1.68
CA PRO A 42 -19.97 3.02 -3.11
C PRO A 42 -18.47 3.03 -3.35
N VAL A 43 -17.99 2.20 -4.29
CA VAL A 43 -16.56 2.05 -4.63
C VAL A 43 -15.93 3.37 -5.10
N SER A 44 -16.72 4.28 -5.69
CA SER A 44 -16.27 5.57 -6.20
C SER A 44 -17.39 6.63 -6.19
N ARG A 45 -17.04 7.90 -6.44
CA ARG A 45 -17.99 9.01 -6.72
C ARG A 45 -18.64 8.90 -8.10
N PHE A 46 -17.99 8.24 -9.06
CA PHE A 46 -18.49 8.13 -10.43
C PHE A 46 -19.15 6.77 -10.64
N PRO A 47 -20.08 6.67 -11.61
CA PRO A 47 -20.69 5.39 -11.95
C PRO A 47 -19.63 4.43 -12.50
N ILE A 48 -19.78 3.16 -12.16
CA ILE A 48 -18.95 2.06 -12.67
C ILE A 48 -19.75 1.39 -13.79
N PRO A 49 -19.25 1.37 -15.04
CA PRO A 49 -19.93 0.66 -16.12
C PRO A 49 -19.99 -0.84 -15.84
N GLU A 50 -21.09 -1.47 -16.24
CA GLU A 50 -21.21 -2.92 -16.24
C GLU A 50 -20.19 -3.53 -17.19
N ARG A 51 -19.52 -4.61 -16.77
CA ARG A 51 -18.37 -5.20 -17.49
C ARG A 51 -18.75 -5.58 -18.92
N GLU A 52 -19.95 -6.11 -19.10
CA GLU A 52 -20.50 -6.60 -20.37
C GLU A 52 -20.74 -5.46 -21.38
N THR A 53 -20.83 -4.21 -20.90
CA THR A 53 -21.02 -3.03 -21.76
C THR A 53 -19.71 -2.42 -22.24
N LEU A 54 -18.56 -2.88 -21.71
CA LEU A 54 -17.24 -2.38 -22.06
C LEU A 54 -16.75 -2.98 -23.38
N PRO A 55 -15.83 -2.32 -24.10
CA PRO A 55 -15.12 -2.93 -25.23
C PRO A 55 -14.46 -4.28 -24.86
N GLU A 56 -14.48 -5.23 -25.79
CA GLU A 56 -13.99 -6.61 -25.57
C GLU A 56 -12.53 -6.67 -25.08
N ASP A 57 -11.69 -5.75 -25.54
CA ASP A 57 -10.30 -5.69 -25.12
C ASP A 57 -10.13 -5.29 -23.65
N ILE A 58 -10.95 -4.38 -23.14
CA ILE A 58 -11.00 -4.00 -21.72
C ILE A 58 -11.54 -5.17 -20.88
N GLN A 59 -12.61 -5.83 -21.33
CA GLN A 59 -13.15 -7.00 -20.65
C GLN A 59 -12.08 -8.09 -20.48
N ARG A 60 -11.30 -8.34 -21.55
CA ARG A 60 -10.20 -9.29 -21.54
C ARG A 60 -9.10 -8.89 -20.57
N ILE A 61 -8.69 -7.62 -20.55
CA ILE A 61 -7.69 -7.10 -19.59
C ILE A 61 -8.16 -7.33 -18.15
N MET A 62 -9.39 -6.94 -17.83
CA MET A 62 -9.95 -7.12 -16.48
C MET A 62 -9.98 -8.60 -16.05
N LYS A 63 -10.37 -9.49 -16.97
CA LYS A 63 -10.43 -10.93 -16.71
C LYS A 63 -9.04 -11.51 -16.45
N GLU A 64 -8.02 -11.09 -17.20
CA GLU A 64 -6.66 -11.57 -17.00
C GLU A 64 -6.08 -11.08 -15.67
N VAL A 65 -6.32 -9.81 -15.31
CA VAL A 65 -5.94 -9.28 -14.00
C VAL A 65 -6.63 -10.06 -12.88
N GLU A 66 -7.95 -10.23 -12.95
CA GLU A 66 -8.72 -10.98 -11.95
C GLU A 66 -8.23 -12.43 -11.80
N LYS A 67 -7.83 -13.07 -12.89
CA LYS A 67 -7.22 -14.41 -12.88
C LYS A 67 -5.85 -14.43 -12.20
N GLN A 68 -5.03 -13.40 -12.40
CA GLN A 68 -3.67 -13.32 -11.86
C GLN A 68 -3.64 -12.92 -10.38
N SER A 69 -4.44 -11.93 -9.98
CA SER A 69 -4.49 -11.44 -8.59
C SER A 69 -5.54 -12.13 -7.72
N GLY A 70 -6.46 -12.91 -8.30
CA GLY A 70 -7.57 -13.54 -7.57
C GLY A 70 -8.78 -12.62 -7.34
N PHE A 71 -8.65 -11.33 -7.61
CA PHE A 71 -9.71 -10.32 -7.55
C PHE A 71 -9.42 -9.19 -8.55
N LEU A 72 -10.44 -8.41 -8.92
CA LEU A 72 -10.26 -7.21 -9.77
C LEU A 72 -10.07 -5.94 -8.91
N PRO A 73 -8.89 -5.29 -8.95
CA PRO A 73 -8.67 -4.03 -8.24
C PRO A 73 -9.64 -2.94 -8.71
N ASN A 74 -10.20 -2.19 -7.75
CA ASN A 74 -11.23 -1.19 -8.03
C ASN A 74 -10.75 -0.07 -8.97
N ILE A 75 -9.43 0.18 -9.07
CA ILE A 75 -8.88 1.14 -10.05
C ILE A 75 -9.26 0.77 -11.50
N PHE A 76 -9.30 -0.53 -11.85
CA PHE A 76 -9.72 -0.96 -13.18
C PHE A 76 -11.19 -0.62 -13.43
N LYS A 77 -12.05 -0.79 -12.42
CA LYS A 77 -13.49 -0.52 -12.49
C LYS A 77 -13.80 0.97 -12.67
N ILE A 78 -13.10 1.84 -11.94
CA ILE A 78 -13.33 3.28 -12.06
C ILE A 78 -12.75 3.83 -13.36
N MET A 79 -11.56 3.38 -13.78
CA MET A 79 -10.93 3.86 -15.00
C MET A 79 -11.72 3.44 -16.25
N SER A 80 -12.49 2.36 -16.20
CA SER A 80 -13.32 1.94 -17.34
C SER A 80 -14.51 2.86 -17.62
N TYR A 81 -14.78 3.85 -16.75
CA TYR A 81 -15.73 4.93 -17.04
C TYR A 81 -15.36 5.69 -18.33
N ASP A 82 -14.06 5.82 -18.63
CA ASP A 82 -13.56 6.28 -19.93
C ASP A 82 -12.64 5.20 -20.54
N PRO A 83 -13.18 4.36 -21.45
CA PRO A 83 -12.43 3.30 -22.11
C PRO A 83 -11.15 3.75 -22.82
N THR A 84 -11.11 4.97 -23.33
CA THR A 84 -9.91 5.49 -24.01
C THR A 84 -8.83 5.81 -22.99
N SER A 85 -9.18 6.56 -21.94
CA SER A 85 -8.24 6.86 -20.85
C SER A 85 -7.77 5.60 -20.13
N PHE A 86 -8.64 4.61 -19.93
CA PHE A 86 -8.27 3.30 -19.38
C PHE A 86 -7.08 2.68 -20.14
N LYS A 87 -7.18 2.62 -21.47
CA LYS A 87 -6.16 1.97 -22.31
C LYS A 87 -4.83 2.71 -22.25
N TYR A 88 -4.85 4.04 -22.28
CA TYR A 88 -3.61 4.83 -22.16
C TYR A 88 -2.99 4.73 -20.78
N PHE A 89 -3.82 4.79 -19.73
CA PHE A 89 -3.33 4.70 -18.35
C PHE A 89 -2.66 3.35 -18.07
N PHE A 90 -3.33 2.24 -18.38
CA PHE A 90 -2.77 0.91 -18.14
C PHE A 90 -1.66 0.54 -19.12
N GLY A 91 -1.72 0.99 -20.38
CA GLY A 91 -0.61 0.84 -21.31
C GLY A 91 0.65 1.57 -20.83
N TYR A 92 0.50 2.76 -20.25
CA TYR A 92 1.64 3.48 -19.67
C TYR A 92 2.14 2.81 -18.37
N TYR A 93 1.24 2.35 -17.51
CA TYR A 93 1.59 1.56 -16.33
C TYR A 93 2.41 0.31 -16.68
N ASP A 94 1.93 -0.50 -17.64
CA ASP A 94 2.60 -1.72 -18.07
C ASP A 94 4.00 -1.41 -18.62
N HIS A 95 4.12 -0.32 -19.38
CA HIS A 95 5.40 0.18 -19.84
C HIS A 95 6.32 0.51 -18.66
N LEU A 96 5.85 1.24 -17.64
CA LEU A 96 6.68 1.67 -16.51
C LEU A 96 7.09 0.54 -15.56
N ILE A 97 6.22 -0.46 -15.36
CA ILE A 97 6.53 -1.57 -14.45
C ILE A 97 7.49 -2.60 -15.07
N SER A 98 7.58 -2.67 -16.39
CA SER A 98 8.49 -3.59 -17.09
C SER A 98 9.94 -3.50 -16.61
N ASP A 99 10.60 -4.65 -16.47
CA ASP A 99 11.99 -4.73 -15.99
C ASP A 99 12.93 -4.10 -17.02
N ARG A 100 13.51 -2.95 -16.66
CA ARG A 100 14.39 -2.13 -17.51
C ARG A 100 15.42 -1.42 -16.64
N GLY A 101 16.62 -1.24 -17.17
CA GLY A 101 17.71 -0.57 -16.46
C GLY A 101 18.17 -1.36 -15.23
N ASN A 102 18.67 -0.64 -14.23
CA ASN A 102 19.21 -1.19 -12.99
C ASN A 102 18.21 -1.11 -11.82
N LEU A 103 16.97 -0.70 -12.07
CA LEU A 103 15.90 -0.66 -11.07
C LEU A 103 15.22 -2.01 -10.92
N THR A 104 15.25 -2.53 -9.69
CA THR A 104 14.54 -3.76 -9.32
C THR A 104 13.05 -3.51 -9.09
N LYS A 105 12.26 -4.60 -9.03
CA LYS A 105 10.85 -4.52 -8.60
C LYS A 105 10.71 -3.98 -7.18
N GLU A 106 11.67 -4.31 -6.31
CA GLU A 106 11.76 -3.78 -4.96
C GLU A 106 11.94 -2.25 -4.98
N ASP A 107 12.91 -1.74 -5.75
CA ASP A 107 13.15 -0.29 -5.91
C ASP A 107 11.89 0.46 -6.38
N LYS A 108 11.19 -0.09 -7.37
CA LYS A 108 9.94 0.49 -7.86
C LYS A 108 8.86 0.51 -6.78
N SER A 109 8.79 -0.53 -5.94
CA SER A 109 7.82 -0.58 -4.85
C SER A 109 8.10 0.48 -3.76
N PHE A 110 9.37 0.79 -3.46
CA PHE A 110 9.74 1.91 -2.58
C PHE A 110 9.13 3.23 -3.08
N ILE A 111 9.29 3.53 -4.37
CA ILE A 111 8.74 4.74 -5.00
C ILE A 111 7.22 4.74 -4.87
N SER A 112 6.54 3.68 -5.33
CA SER A 112 5.06 3.66 -5.35
C SER A 112 4.45 3.81 -3.96
N LEU A 113 5.05 3.20 -2.93
CA LEU A 113 4.56 3.31 -1.55
C LEU A 113 4.82 4.70 -0.97
N ALA A 114 6.05 5.22 -1.06
CA ALA A 114 6.41 6.53 -0.52
C ALA A 114 5.63 7.68 -1.19
N VAL A 115 5.45 7.63 -2.52
CA VAL A 115 4.66 8.62 -3.25
C VAL A 115 3.19 8.59 -2.80
N SER A 116 2.64 7.39 -2.57
CA SER A 116 1.26 7.24 -2.14
C SER A 116 1.02 7.72 -0.71
N THR A 117 1.97 7.46 0.20
CA THR A 117 1.89 7.91 1.60
C THR A 117 2.06 9.42 1.70
N GLU A 118 3.03 10.00 0.98
CA GLU A 118 3.23 11.45 0.89
C GLU A 118 1.98 12.17 0.37
N ASN A 119 1.37 11.65 -0.70
CA ASN A 119 0.14 12.20 -1.26
C ASN A 119 -1.12 11.87 -0.43
N LYS A 120 -1.00 11.13 0.67
CA LYS A 120 -2.11 10.72 1.55
C LYS A 120 -3.22 9.99 0.80
N CYS A 121 -2.86 9.18 -0.18
CA CYS A 121 -3.80 8.47 -1.04
C CYS A 121 -4.17 7.11 -0.44
N ILE A 122 -5.30 7.01 0.26
CA ILE A 122 -5.72 5.78 0.96
C ILE A 122 -5.72 4.54 0.04
N TYR A 123 -6.32 4.64 -1.15
CA TYR A 123 -6.38 3.50 -2.09
C TYR A 123 -4.97 3.01 -2.44
N CYS A 124 -4.12 3.93 -2.88
CA CYS A 124 -2.79 3.61 -3.37
C CYS A 124 -1.85 3.18 -2.23
N THR A 125 -1.95 3.80 -1.06
CA THR A 125 -1.18 3.37 0.11
C THR A 125 -1.54 1.94 0.49
N VAL A 126 -2.82 1.60 0.56
CA VAL A 126 -3.27 0.23 0.90
C VAL A 126 -2.81 -0.77 -0.17
N SER A 127 -2.99 -0.47 -1.46
CA SER A 127 -2.60 -1.39 -2.53
C SER A 127 -1.08 -1.56 -2.64
N HIS A 128 -0.32 -0.47 -2.58
CA HIS A 128 1.14 -0.53 -2.72
C HIS A 128 1.84 -1.01 -1.46
N ARG A 129 1.23 -0.91 -0.27
CA ARG A 129 1.72 -1.57 0.94
C ARG A 129 1.74 -3.08 0.76
N MET A 130 0.69 -3.68 0.18
CA MET A 130 0.66 -5.11 -0.13
C MET A 130 1.78 -5.49 -1.11
N VAL A 131 1.90 -4.75 -2.22
CA VAL A 131 2.96 -5.00 -3.23
C VAL A 131 4.36 -4.87 -2.64
N PHE A 132 4.59 -3.84 -1.83
CA PHE A 132 5.86 -3.60 -1.16
C PHE A 132 6.22 -4.76 -0.23
N ARG A 133 5.27 -5.21 0.61
CA ARG A 133 5.45 -6.37 1.49
C ARG A 133 5.78 -7.65 0.71
N LEU A 134 5.14 -7.87 -0.44
CA LEU A 134 5.41 -9.04 -1.28
C LEU A 134 6.82 -9.01 -1.89
N ASN A 135 7.33 -7.82 -2.22
CA ASN A 135 8.64 -7.66 -2.82
C ASN A 135 9.79 -7.72 -1.79
N THR A 136 9.60 -7.14 -0.60
CA THR A 136 10.64 -7.08 0.43
C THR A 136 10.60 -8.25 1.40
N ASN A 137 9.43 -8.87 1.59
CA ASN A 137 9.16 -9.83 2.65
C ASN A 137 9.51 -9.30 4.07
N ASP A 138 9.46 -7.98 4.26
CA ASP A 138 9.77 -7.31 5.52
C ASP A 138 8.56 -6.51 6.03
N PRO A 139 7.78 -7.05 6.98
CA PRO A 139 6.61 -6.36 7.52
C PRO A 139 6.98 -5.12 8.35
N VAL A 140 8.16 -5.09 9.00
CA VAL A 140 8.58 -3.95 9.83
C VAL A 140 8.93 -2.77 8.93
N LEU A 141 9.75 -3.02 7.91
CA LEU A 141 10.09 -1.99 6.92
C LEU A 141 8.85 -1.50 6.16
N THR A 142 7.90 -2.40 5.87
CA THR A 142 6.62 -2.03 5.24
C THR A 142 5.85 -1.00 6.09
N ASP A 143 5.74 -1.23 7.39
CA ASP A 143 5.03 -0.30 8.27
C ASP A 143 5.80 1.01 8.46
N GLN A 144 7.14 0.96 8.56
CA GLN A 144 7.98 2.16 8.58
C GLN A 144 7.78 3.01 7.32
N MET A 145 7.89 2.41 6.13
CA MET A 145 7.69 3.09 4.84
C MET A 145 6.26 3.64 4.68
N THR A 146 5.27 2.96 5.27
CA THR A 146 3.88 3.44 5.28
C THR A 146 3.69 4.69 6.13
N VAL A 147 4.46 4.82 7.22
CA VAL A 147 4.34 5.92 8.19
C VAL A 147 5.26 7.09 7.86
N ASN A 148 6.56 6.84 7.69
CA ASN A 148 7.56 7.85 7.39
C ASN A 148 8.81 7.21 6.78
N TRP A 149 8.98 7.41 5.47
CA TRP A 149 10.15 6.90 4.75
C TRP A 149 11.47 7.57 5.19
N GLU A 150 11.44 8.82 5.67
CA GLU A 150 12.66 9.56 6.03
C GLU A 150 13.41 8.88 7.19
N THR A 151 12.65 8.28 8.11
CA THR A 151 13.15 7.58 9.30
C THR A 151 13.06 6.06 9.18
N ALA A 152 12.73 5.53 8.00
CA ALA A 152 12.70 4.08 7.77
C ALA A 152 14.12 3.52 7.65
N ASP A 153 14.28 2.23 7.95
CA ASP A 153 15.53 1.48 7.89
C ASP A 153 15.90 1.12 6.44
N VAL A 154 16.06 2.15 5.62
CA VAL A 154 16.45 2.03 4.20
C VAL A 154 17.95 2.19 4.02
N THR A 155 18.50 1.48 3.04
CA THR A 155 19.89 1.64 2.59
C THR A 155 20.11 3.00 1.93
N ASP A 156 21.37 3.43 1.83
CA ASP A 156 21.73 4.68 1.16
C ASP A 156 21.27 4.71 -0.31
N ARG A 157 21.34 3.56 -1.01
CA ARG A 157 20.83 3.45 -2.40
C ARG A 157 19.32 3.65 -2.47
N GLN A 158 18.56 3.01 -1.58
CA GLN A 158 17.09 3.19 -1.52
C GLN A 158 16.74 4.63 -1.14
N ARG A 159 17.51 5.25 -0.23
CA ARG A 159 17.35 6.67 0.13
C ARG A 159 17.56 7.60 -1.06
N ALA A 160 18.62 7.40 -1.85
CA ALA A 160 18.86 8.20 -3.05
C ALA A 160 17.71 8.09 -4.07
N ILE A 161 17.14 6.89 -4.24
CA ILE A 161 15.94 6.67 -5.08
C ILE A 161 14.74 7.46 -4.55
N LEU A 162 14.49 7.37 -3.24
CA LEU A 162 13.37 8.04 -2.58
C LEU A 162 13.50 9.57 -2.64
N GLU A 163 14.69 10.12 -2.44
CA GLU A 163 14.94 11.56 -2.51
C GLU A 163 14.59 12.13 -3.89
N MET A 164 15.06 11.50 -4.98
CA MET A 164 14.68 11.89 -6.34
C MET A 164 13.16 11.76 -6.56
N ALA A 165 12.56 10.65 -6.13
CA ALA A 165 11.12 10.44 -6.27
C ALA A 165 10.28 11.47 -5.49
N MET A 166 10.72 11.86 -4.29
CA MET A 166 10.05 12.86 -3.46
C MET A 166 10.19 14.25 -4.06
N ALA A 167 11.35 14.63 -4.58
CA ALA A 167 11.54 15.91 -5.26
C ALA A 167 10.57 16.06 -6.44
N VAL A 168 10.42 15.01 -7.27
CA VAL A 168 9.43 14.97 -8.36
C VAL A 168 8.00 15.06 -7.84
N THR A 169 7.67 14.29 -6.81
CA THR A 169 6.31 14.19 -6.26
C THR A 169 5.84 15.51 -5.65
N LYS A 170 6.72 16.17 -4.89
CA LYS A 170 6.49 17.44 -4.20
C LYS A 170 6.67 18.66 -5.11
N ASN A 171 7.10 18.44 -6.35
CA ASN A 171 7.43 19.50 -7.30
C ASN A 171 8.49 20.47 -6.72
N GLU A 172 9.52 19.90 -6.10
CA GLU A 172 10.67 20.61 -5.57
C GLU A 172 11.74 20.83 -6.65
N PRO A 173 12.69 21.76 -6.45
CA PRO A 173 13.81 21.93 -7.36
C PRO A 173 14.66 20.66 -7.48
N ILE A 174 14.72 20.10 -8.69
CA ILE A 174 15.63 19.00 -9.01
C ILE A 174 16.96 19.59 -9.44
N THR A 175 18.04 19.16 -8.80
CA THR A 175 19.40 19.67 -8.98
C THR A 175 20.34 18.57 -9.46
N ASP A 176 21.50 18.95 -9.99
CA ASP A 176 22.57 18.01 -10.40
C ASP A 176 23.04 17.10 -9.26
N GLU A 177 22.85 17.53 -8.00
CA GLU A 177 23.16 16.71 -6.82
C GLU A 177 22.28 15.46 -6.74
N HIS A 178 21.00 15.53 -7.13
CA HIS A 178 20.12 14.36 -7.14
C HIS A 178 20.64 13.28 -8.11
N PHE A 179 21.06 13.70 -9.31
CA PHE A 179 21.65 12.81 -10.31
C PHE A 179 22.99 12.25 -9.83
N THR A 180 23.87 13.12 -9.32
CA THR A 180 25.16 12.70 -8.76
C THR A 180 24.99 11.70 -7.61
N ASN A 181 23.95 11.87 -6.77
CA ASN A 181 23.69 10.96 -5.67
C ASN A 181 23.25 9.57 -6.16
N LEU A 182 22.40 9.50 -7.18
CA LEU A 182 22.01 8.25 -7.83
C LEU A 182 23.23 7.53 -8.44
N GLU A 183 24.10 8.26 -9.15
CA GLU A 183 25.30 7.70 -9.78
C GLU A 183 26.27 7.05 -8.79
N ARG A 184 26.43 7.64 -7.59
CA ARG A 184 27.23 7.05 -6.50
C ARG A 184 26.76 5.67 -6.07
N HIS A 185 25.48 5.36 -6.30
CA HIS A 185 24.86 4.08 -6.00
C HIS A 185 24.65 3.19 -7.24
N GLY A 186 25.33 3.51 -8.35
CA GLY A 186 25.31 2.71 -9.58
C GLY A 186 24.02 2.85 -10.40
N LEU A 187 23.27 3.93 -10.20
CA LEU A 187 22.08 4.27 -10.98
C LEU A 187 22.43 5.36 -11.98
N ASP A 188 22.28 5.05 -13.27
CA ASP A 188 22.68 5.96 -14.34
C ASP A 188 21.58 6.99 -14.68
N GLN A 189 21.84 7.83 -15.69
CA GLN A 189 20.88 8.83 -16.15
C GLN A 189 19.57 8.20 -16.65
N ARG A 190 19.61 6.98 -17.20
CA ARG A 190 18.42 6.27 -17.64
C ARG A 190 17.59 5.81 -16.44
N ASP A 191 18.26 5.31 -15.39
CA ASP A 191 17.60 4.96 -14.14
C ASP A 191 16.96 6.20 -13.48
N ALA A 192 17.67 7.33 -13.45
CA ALA A 192 17.13 8.60 -12.95
C ALA A 192 15.86 9.04 -13.72
N PHE A 193 15.87 8.90 -15.04
CA PHE A 193 14.69 9.15 -15.88
C PHE A 193 13.53 8.23 -15.52
N ASP A 194 13.79 6.93 -15.34
CA ASP A 194 12.77 5.95 -14.97
C ASP A 194 12.23 6.21 -13.55
N ILE A 195 13.06 6.58 -12.56
CA ILE A 195 12.61 6.98 -11.21
C ILE A 195 11.67 8.17 -11.29
N GLY A 196 12.07 9.23 -11.99
CA GLY A 196 11.26 10.45 -12.10
C GLY A 196 9.94 10.22 -12.82
N HIS A 197 9.95 9.48 -13.93
CA HIS A 197 8.72 9.10 -14.64
C HIS A 197 7.79 8.22 -13.80
N TYR A 198 8.35 7.25 -13.07
CA TYR A 198 7.57 6.37 -12.19
C TYR A 198 6.91 7.17 -11.06
N ALA A 199 7.67 8.05 -10.39
CA ALA A 199 7.16 8.92 -9.35
C ALA A 199 6.04 9.85 -9.86
N ALA A 200 6.25 10.49 -11.02
CA ALA A 200 5.25 11.35 -11.64
C ALA A 200 3.96 10.59 -11.99
N PHE A 201 4.07 9.37 -12.51
CA PHE A 201 2.93 8.51 -12.81
C PHE A 201 2.14 8.15 -11.55
N PHE A 202 2.80 7.77 -10.45
CA PHE A 202 2.09 7.48 -9.21
C PHE A 202 1.47 8.73 -8.59
N ALA A 203 2.10 9.89 -8.72
CA ALA A 203 1.49 11.14 -8.31
C ALA A 203 0.23 11.47 -9.15
N LEU A 204 0.20 11.14 -10.44
CA LEU A 204 -1.03 11.19 -11.27
C LEU A 204 -2.08 10.19 -10.76
N ALA A 205 -1.70 8.92 -10.62
CA ALA A 205 -2.60 7.85 -10.18
C ALA A 205 -3.23 8.14 -8.80
N ASN A 206 -2.44 8.65 -7.86
CA ASN A 206 -2.90 9.07 -6.54
C ASN A 206 -3.97 10.16 -6.64
N ARG A 207 -3.73 11.19 -7.46
CA ARG A 207 -4.69 12.28 -7.67
C ARG A 207 -6.00 11.77 -8.26
N LEU A 208 -5.94 10.86 -9.24
CA LEU A 208 -7.13 10.22 -9.81
C LEU A 208 -7.91 9.41 -8.77
N ALA A 209 -7.22 8.59 -7.97
CA ALA A 209 -7.84 7.79 -6.92
C ALA A 209 -8.48 8.66 -5.82
N ILE A 210 -7.81 9.74 -5.40
CA ILE A 210 -8.34 10.71 -4.43
C ILE A 210 -9.58 11.42 -4.98
N PHE A 211 -9.47 11.96 -6.20
CA PHE A 211 -10.53 12.70 -6.87
C PHE A 211 -11.81 11.86 -6.99
N THR A 212 -11.64 10.60 -7.40
CA THR A 212 -12.74 9.65 -7.57
C THR A 212 -13.23 9.03 -6.25
N LYS A 213 -12.60 9.34 -5.10
CA LYS A 213 -12.87 8.73 -3.78
C LYS A 213 -12.84 7.20 -3.86
N LEU A 214 -11.83 6.68 -4.54
CA LEU A 214 -11.71 5.26 -4.81
C LEU A 214 -11.50 4.48 -3.51
N ARG A 215 -12.33 3.46 -3.27
CA ARG A 215 -12.21 2.57 -2.11
C ARG A 215 -11.24 1.43 -2.42
N PRO A 216 -10.27 1.12 -1.53
CA PRO A 216 -9.45 -0.06 -1.68
C PRO A 216 -10.31 -1.33 -1.61
N ASN A 217 -9.85 -2.36 -2.29
CA ASN A 217 -10.34 -3.73 -2.13
C ASN A 217 -10.00 -4.22 -0.72
N ASP A 218 -10.88 -5.02 -0.12
CA ASP A 218 -10.63 -5.59 1.21
C ASP A 218 -9.48 -6.62 1.13
N GLU A 219 -9.36 -7.29 -0.02
CA GLU A 219 -8.33 -8.28 -0.37
C GLU A 219 -6.89 -7.73 -0.29
N PHE A 220 -6.69 -6.40 -0.34
CA PHE A 220 -5.37 -5.80 -0.12
C PHE A 220 -4.88 -5.86 1.33
N SER A 221 -5.77 -6.17 2.29
CA SER A 221 -5.47 -6.17 3.71
C SER A 221 -5.03 -7.54 4.24
N GLU A 222 -5.09 -8.58 3.39
CA GLU A 222 -4.69 -9.97 3.70
C GLU A 222 -3.17 -10.19 3.47
#